data_AF-A0A3D1KW58-F1
#
_entry.id   AF-A0A3D1KW58-F1
#
_cell.length_a   1.000
_cell.length_b   1.000
_cell.length_c   1.000
_cell.angle_alpha   90.00
_cell.angle_beta   90.00
_cell.angle_gamma   90.00
#
_symmetry.space_group_name_H-M   'P 1'
#
loop_
_entity.id
_entity.type
_entity.pdbx_description
1 polymer ?
#
loop_
_entity_poly.entity_id
_entity_poly.type
_entity_poly.pdbx_seq_one_letter_code
_entity_poly.pdbx_strand_id
1 'polypeptide(L)'
;MKDLFFNSLLINIIFYETYNELLSDEQKPSEMESNIIYKSFSKYKTLEELLYNISLWTAEYAFINIELAFIKRLIKAYPFSATIPNLYERLQLFILELDNFEQAKNNILVKINDYNTELIEHKDSKSLDASHLHISEYEKMEEEIFMYLQHYKNLKIRIFEYINGLIN
;
A
#
# COMPACT_ATOMS: atom_id res chain seq x y z
N MET A 1 -6.37 7.94 -20.50
CA MET A 1 -6.26 6.95 -19.39
C MET A 1 -4.80 6.72 -18.99
N LYS A 2 -3.84 6.66 -19.93
CA LYS A 2 -2.39 6.66 -19.61
C LYS A 2 -1.92 7.93 -18.88
N ASP A 3 -2.47 9.09 -19.22
CA ASP A 3 -1.99 10.39 -18.69
C ASP A 3 -2.27 10.61 -17.20
N LEU A 4 -3.34 10.01 -16.65
CA LEU A 4 -3.68 10.09 -15.22
C LEU A 4 -2.69 9.30 -14.35
N PHE A 5 -2.19 8.17 -14.85
CA PHE A 5 -1.21 7.34 -14.15
C PHE A 5 0.16 8.03 -14.12
N PHE A 6 0.58 8.63 -15.25
CA PHE A 6 1.81 9.42 -15.31
C PHE A 6 1.75 10.64 -14.39
N ASN A 7 0.61 11.35 -14.35
CA ASN A 7 0.47 12.52 -13.46
C ASN A 7 0.50 12.13 -11.97
N SER A 8 -0.12 11.02 -11.58
CA SER A 8 -0.03 10.52 -10.20
C SER A 8 1.40 10.13 -9.82
N LEU A 9 2.12 9.46 -10.72
CA LEU A 9 3.51 9.07 -10.49
C LEU A 9 4.43 10.28 -10.39
N LEU A 10 4.26 11.27 -11.29
CA LEU A 10 5.01 12.52 -11.29
C LEU A 10 4.77 13.33 -10.02
N ILE A 11 3.52 13.43 -9.55
CA ILE A 11 3.20 14.15 -8.30
C ILE A 11 3.91 13.50 -7.10
N ASN A 12 3.92 12.17 -7.03
CA ASN A 12 4.62 11.45 -5.96
C ASN A 12 6.15 11.61 -6.03
N ILE A 13 6.73 11.63 -7.23
CA ILE A 13 8.16 11.87 -7.43
C ILE A 13 8.55 13.29 -7.01
N ILE A 14 7.79 14.30 -7.46
CA ILE A 14 8.04 15.71 -7.14
C ILE A 14 7.94 15.95 -5.62
N PHE A 15 6.95 15.35 -4.96
CA PHE A 15 6.80 15.48 -3.51
C PHE A 15 7.99 14.86 -2.76
N TYR A 16 8.52 13.75 -3.27
CA TYR A 16 9.68 13.06 -2.70
C TYR A 16 11.00 13.82 -2.91
N GLU A 17 11.21 14.37 -4.11
CA GLU A 17 12.38 15.21 -4.42
C GLU A 17 12.39 16.48 -3.57
N THR A 18 11.24 17.15 -3.45
CA THR A 18 11.09 18.36 -2.63
C THR A 18 11.33 18.09 -1.14
N TYR A 19 10.90 16.92 -0.64
CA TYR A 19 11.14 16.50 0.75
C TYR A 19 12.64 16.23 1.02
N ASN A 20 13.35 15.64 0.06
CA ASN A 20 14.77 15.34 0.18
C ASN A 20 15.68 16.58 0.05
N GLU A 21 15.26 17.61 -0.69
CA GLU A 21 16.01 18.89 -0.79
C GLU A 21 15.94 19.72 0.50
N LEU A 22 15.00 19.44 1.40
CA LEU A 22 14.78 20.19 2.63
C LEU A 22 15.49 19.61 3.87
N LEU A 23 16.19 18.47 3.73
CA LEU A 23 16.91 17.81 4.83
C LEU A 23 18.41 18.14 4.78
N SER A 24 19.01 18.48 5.93
CA SER A 24 20.46 18.61 6.06
C SER A 24 21.15 17.26 5.87
N ASP A 25 22.40 17.22 5.39
CA ASP A 25 23.13 15.97 5.08
C ASP A 25 23.19 14.95 6.24
N GLU A 26 23.10 15.40 7.50
CA GLU A 26 23.04 14.53 8.70
C GLU A 26 21.67 13.87 8.94
N GLN A 27 20.62 14.27 8.22
CA GLN A 27 19.26 13.75 8.32
C GLN A 27 18.88 12.84 7.13
N LYS A 28 19.82 12.56 6.23
CA LYS A 28 19.59 11.66 5.09
C LYS A 28 19.57 10.21 5.60
N PRO A 29 18.45 9.46 5.53
CA PRO A 29 18.35 8.16 6.19
C PRO A 29 19.26 7.13 5.52
N SER A 30 20.04 6.39 6.31
CA SER A 30 20.49 5.07 5.90
C SER A 30 19.30 4.12 6.02
N GLU A 31 18.91 3.49 4.92
CA GLU A 31 17.73 2.62 4.79
C GLU A 31 16.40 3.39 4.77
N MET A 32 15.68 3.21 3.66
CA MET A 32 14.49 3.94 3.24
C MET A 32 13.25 3.46 4.00
N GLU A 33 13.30 3.44 5.34
CA GLU A 33 12.09 3.30 6.16
C GLU A 33 11.47 4.68 6.32
N SER A 34 10.43 4.95 5.53
CA SER A 34 9.60 6.13 5.72
C SER A 34 8.96 6.08 7.10
N ASN A 35 9.47 6.87 8.05
CA ASN A 35 8.87 7.09 9.38
C ASN A 35 7.58 7.93 9.30
N ILE A 36 6.74 7.71 8.29
CA ILE A 36 5.45 8.38 8.18
C ILE A 36 4.51 7.66 9.14
N ILE A 37 4.16 8.34 10.23
CA ILE A 37 3.22 7.85 11.23
C ILE A 37 1.81 8.17 10.76
N TYR A 38 0.91 7.21 10.87
CA TYR A 38 -0.50 7.44 10.61
C TYR A 38 -1.05 8.58 11.48
N LYS A 39 -1.87 9.45 10.89
CA LYS A 39 -2.52 10.55 11.61
C LYS A 39 -3.95 10.70 11.13
N SER A 40 -4.91 10.45 12.03
CA SER A 40 -6.31 10.80 11.82
C SER A 40 -6.49 12.32 11.97
N PHE A 41 -7.06 12.97 10.96
CA PHE A 41 -7.28 14.43 10.97
C PHE A 41 -8.69 14.82 11.39
N SER A 42 -9.64 13.89 11.37
CA SER A 42 -11.02 14.14 11.79
C SER A 42 -11.44 13.26 12.96
N LYS A 43 -12.07 13.87 13.97
CA LYS A 43 -12.69 13.15 15.10
C LYS A 43 -14.05 12.53 14.76
N TYR A 44 -14.68 12.99 13.68
CA TYR A 44 -16.00 12.54 13.25
C TYR A 44 -15.96 12.31 11.75
N LYS A 45 -16.44 11.15 11.30
CA LYS A 45 -16.51 10.80 9.89
C LYS A 45 -17.96 10.61 9.52
N THR A 46 -18.41 11.18 8.39
CA THR A 46 -19.78 10.98 7.92
C THR A 46 -19.91 9.61 7.25
N LEU A 47 -21.12 9.07 7.16
CA LEU A 47 -21.37 7.82 6.46
C LEU A 47 -20.88 7.89 4.99
N GLU A 48 -21.08 9.02 4.32
CA GLU A 48 -20.60 9.25 2.96
C GLU A 48 -19.07 9.22 2.88
N GLU A 49 -18.38 9.82 3.85
CA GLU A 49 -16.91 9.80 3.93
C GLU A 49 -16.40 8.37 4.12
N LEU A 50 -17.00 7.59 5.02
CA LEU A 50 -16.63 6.20 5.26
C LEU A 50 -16.80 5.33 4.01
N LEU A 51 -17.97 5.43 3.35
CA LEU A 51 -18.25 4.69 2.10
C LEU A 51 -17.32 5.10 0.96
N TYR A 52 -16.98 6.40 0.87
CA TYR A 52 -16.01 6.90 -0.11
C TYR A 52 -14.62 6.31 0.13
N ASN A 53 -14.13 6.33 1.37
CA ASN A 53 -12.81 5.80 1.72
C ASN A 53 -12.70 4.30 1.48
N ILE A 54 -13.75 3.52 1.84
CA ILE A 54 -13.82 2.10 1.49
C ILE A 54 -13.69 1.90 -0.02
N SER A 55 -14.45 2.66 -0.81
CA SER A 55 -14.41 2.53 -2.27
C SER A 55 -13.02 2.81 -2.84
N LEU A 56 -12.32 3.81 -2.27
CA LEU A 56 -10.93 4.12 -2.62
C LEU A 56 -9.99 2.95 -2.28
N TRP A 57 -10.09 2.39 -1.08
CA TRP A 57 -9.27 1.27 -0.65
C TRP A 57 -9.54 0.00 -1.47
N THR A 58 -10.80 -0.30 -1.78
CA THR A 58 -11.14 -1.44 -2.64
C THR A 58 -10.48 -1.32 -4.01
N ALA A 59 -10.50 -0.13 -4.62
CA ALA A 59 -9.83 0.12 -5.89
C ALA A 59 -8.30 -0.03 -5.80
N GLU A 60 -7.69 0.52 -4.75
CA GLU A 60 -6.24 0.42 -4.53
C GLU A 60 -5.81 -1.04 -4.34
N TYR A 61 -6.52 -1.81 -3.53
CA TYR A 61 -6.21 -3.22 -3.28
C TYR A 61 -6.43 -4.10 -4.51
N ALA A 62 -7.38 -3.74 -5.38
CA ALA A 62 -7.55 -4.40 -6.68
C ALA A 62 -6.34 -4.15 -7.60
N PHE A 63 -5.80 -2.93 -7.61
CA PHE A 63 -4.56 -2.60 -8.32
C PHE A 63 -3.37 -3.38 -7.75
N ILE A 64 -3.17 -3.36 -6.43
CA ILE A 64 -2.09 -4.08 -5.74
C ILE A 64 -2.14 -5.58 -6.04
N ASN A 65 -3.33 -6.17 -6.15
CA ASN A 65 -3.49 -7.57 -6.51
C ASN A 65 -2.88 -7.90 -7.89
N ILE A 66 -3.14 -7.04 -8.88
CA ILE A 66 -2.57 -7.17 -10.23
C ILE A 66 -1.06 -6.94 -10.19
N GLU A 67 -0.61 -5.93 -9.45
CA GLU A 67 0.81 -5.55 -9.34
C GLU A 67 1.64 -6.65 -8.66
N LEU A 68 1.17 -7.23 -7.54
CA LEU A 68 1.79 -8.38 -6.88
C LEU A 68 1.99 -9.56 -7.85
N ALA A 69 0.93 -9.92 -8.58
CA ALA A 69 0.99 -11.01 -9.56
C ALA A 69 1.99 -10.70 -10.68
N PHE A 70 2.04 -9.45 -11.14
CA PHE A 70 3.00 -9.00 -12.15
C PHE A 70 4.45 -9.10 -11.64
N ILE A 71 4.75 -8.55 -10.46
CA ILE A 71 6.11 -8.57 -9.89
C ILE A 71 6.59 -10.00 -9.67
N LYS A 72 5.73 -10.89 -9.14
CA LYS A 72 6.08 -12.32 -8.99
C LYS A 72 6.43 -12.98 -10.32
N ARG A 73 5.67 -12.68 -11.38
CA ARG A 73 5.96 -13.19 -12.74
C ARG A 73 7.26 -12.62 -13.27
N LEU A 74 7.52 -11.32 -13.07
CA LEU A 74 8.74 -10.66 -13.50
C LEU A 74 9.97 -11.32 -12.88
N ILE A 75 9.96 -11.53 -11.56
CA ILE A 75 11.06 -12.18 -10.83
C ILE A 75 11.28 -13.61 -11.33
N LYS A 76 10.20 -14.38 -11.56
CA LYS A 76 10.29 -15.77 -12.03
C LYS A 76 10.74 -15.90 -13.49
N ALA A 77 10.50 -14.87 -14.31
CA ALA A 77 10.85 -14.87 -15.72
C ALA A 77 12.30 -14.46 -15.99
N TYR A 78 13.01 -13.89 -15.01
CA TYR A 78 14.37 -13.41 -15.21
C TYR A 78 15.32 -14.60 -15.45
N PRO A 79 16.09 -14.61 -16.55
CA PRO A 79 17.04 -15.68 -16.82
C PRO A 79 18.17 -15.60 -15.79
N PHE A 80 18.18 -16.53 -14.83
CA PHE A 80 19.23 -16.61 -13.82
C PHE A 80 20.57 -16.92 -14.51
N SER A 81 21.41 -15.93 -14.77
CA SER A 81 22.81 -16.18 -15.07
C SER A 81 23.51 -16.50 -13.74
N ALA A 82 24.06 -17.70 -13.63
CA ALA A 82 24.79 -18.19 -12.45
C ALA A 82 26.04 -17.35 -12.06
N THR A 83 26.30 -16.27 -12.80
CA THR A 83 27.42 -15.33 -12.63
C THR A 83 27.21 -14.30 -11.52
N ILE A 84 26.00 -14.16 -10.96
CA ILE A 84 25.73 -13.23 -9.86
C ILE A 84 25.59 -14.04 -8.56
N PRO A 85 26.60 -14.00 -7.67
CA PRO A 85 26.53 -14.67 -6.37
C PRO A 85 25.34 -14.16 -5.56
N ASN A 86 24.66 -15.06 -4.86
CA ASN A 86 23.50 -14.77 -4.00
C ASN A 86 22.24 -14.23 -4.72
N LEU A 87 22.22 -14.21 -6.07
CA LEU A 87 21.09 -13.71 -6.86
C LEU A 87 19.82 -14.51 -6.60
N TYR A 88 19.95 -15.83 -6.64
CA TYR A 88 18.83 -16.73 -6.48
C TYR A 88 18.25 -16.62 -5.07
N GLU A 89 19.09 -16.65 -4.03
CA GLU A 89 18.63 -16.52 -2.64
C GLU A 89 17.86 -15.21 -2.43
N ARG A 90 18.37 -14.09 -2.95
CA ARG A 90 17.70 -12.78 -2.78
C ARG A 90 16.35 -12.73 -3.50
N LEU A 91 16.24 -13.30 -4.69
CA LEU A 91 14.97 -13.37 -5.43
C LEU A 91 13.95 -14.28 -4.73
N GLN A 92 14.40 -15.39 -4.13
CA GLN A 92 13.52 -16.24 -3.31
C GLN A 92 13.00 -15.51 -2.07
N LEU A 93 13.83 -14.71 -1.40
CA LEU A 93 13.40 -13.87 -0.29
C LEU A 93 12.32 -12.87 -0.72
N PHE A 94 12.48 -12.22 -1.87
CA PHE A 94 11.45 -11.32 -2.38
C PHE A 94 10.15 -12.04 -2.73
N ILE A 95 10.20 -13.27 -3.27
CA ILE A 95 8.99 -14.07 -3.52
C ILE A 95 8.26 -14.35 -2.20
N LEU A 96 8.98 -14.76 -1.15
CA LEU A 96 8.41 -15.02 0.17
C LEU A 96 7.77 -13.75 0.77
N GLU A 97 8.46 -12.61 0.67
CA GLU A 97 7.91 -11.32 1.11
C GLU A 97 6.62 -10.99 0.33
N LEU A 98 6.60 -11.14 -1.00
CA LEU A 98 5.41 -10.91 -1.82
C LEU A 98 4.25 -11.86 -1.49
N ASP A 99 4.53 -13.11 -1.09
CA ASP A 99 3.52 -14.06 -0.61
C ASP A 99 2.92 -13.59 0.72
N ASN A 100 3.75 -13.10 1.65
CA ASN A 100 3.28 -12.55 2.92
C ASN A 100 2.40 -11.29 2.71
N PHE A 101 2.79 -10.41 1.79
CA PHE A 101 1.98 -9.24 1.43
C PHE A 101 0.65 -9.62 0.79
N GLU A 102 0.59 -10.71 0.01
CA GLU A 102 -0.67 -11.21 -0.55
C GLU A 102 -1.61 -11.74 0.53
N GLN A 103 -1.09 -12.46 1.53
CA GLN A 103 -1.88 -12.92 2.66
C GLN A 103 -2.40 -11.76 3.51
N ALA A 104 -1.53 -10.82 3.88
CA ALA A 104 -1.91 -9.63 4.64
C ALA A 104 -2.97 -8.80 3.92
N LYS A 105 -2.82 -8.60 2.60
CA LYS A 105 -3.80 -7.93 1.73
C LYS A 105 -5.19 -8.58 1.85
N ASN A 106 -5.24 -9.91 1.75
CA ASN A 106 -6.50 -10.64 1.78
C ASN A 106 -7.20 -10.49 3.14
N ASN A 107 -6.45 -10.51 4.25
CA ASN A 107 -6.99 -10.29 5.59
C ASN A 107 -7.58 -8.88 5.73
N ILE A 108 -6.90 -7.87 5.20
CA ILE A 108 -7.41 -6.48 5.23
C ILE A 108 -8.66 -6.34 4.35
N LEU A 109 -8.69 -6.96 3.17
CA LEU A 109 -9.87 -6.93 2.30
C LEU A 109 -11.11 -7.55 2.94
N VAL A 110 -10.95 -8.61 3.73
CA VAL A 110 -12.07 -9.20 4.50
C VAL A 110 -12.63 -8.14 5.46
N LYS A 111 -11.77 -7.49 6.25
CA LYS A 111 -12.18 -6.41 7.19
C LYS A 111 -12.90 -5.26 6.49
N ILE A 112 -12.37 -4.81 5.34
CA ILE A 112 -12.98 -3.74 4.54
C ILE A 112 -14.39 -4.15 4.08
N ASN A 113 -14.55 -5.38 3.59
CA ASN A 113 -15.84 -5.86 3.08
C ASN A 113 -16.87 -6.06 4.19
N ASP A 114 -16.44 -6.60 5.33
CA ASP A 114 -17.30 -6.77 6.51
C ASP A 114 -17.82 -5.41 6.97
N TYR A 115 -16.92 -4.44 7.17
CA TYR A 115 -17.30 -3.08 7.58
C TYR A 115 -18.17 -2.37 6.54
N ASN A 116 -17.91 -2.55 5.24
CA ASN A 116 -18.77 -1.99 4.19
C ASN A 116 -20.19 -2.55 4.24
N THR A 117 -20.33 -3.85 4.51
CA THR A 117 -21.64 -4.51 4.62
C THR A 117 -22.43 -3.90 5.78
N GLU A 118 -21.80 -3.72 6.94
CA GLU A 118 -22.41 -3.07 8.10
C GLU A 118 -22.86 -1.63 7.78
N LEU A 119 -22.01 -0.83 7.12
CA LEU A 119 -22.38 0.55 6.75
C LEU A 119 -23.59 0.63 5.81
N ILE A 120 -23.69 -0.31 4.85
CA ILE A 120 -24.81 -0.36 3.90
C ILE A 120 -26.11 -0.74 4.64
N GLU A 121 -26.06 -1.75 5.52
CA GLU A 121 -27.22 -2.14 6.33
C GLU A 121 -27.70 -0.99 7.23
N HIS A 122 -26.76 -0.26 7.83
CA HIS A 122 -27.07 0.94 8.62
C HIS A 122 -27.72 2.04 7.78
N LYS A 123 -27.21 2.29 6.57
CA LYS A 123 -27.78 3.28 5.63
C LYS A 123 -29.25 2.99 5.33
N ASP A 124 -29.59 1.72 5.11
CA ASP A 124 -30.92 1.30 4.69
C ASP A 124 -31.93 1.24 5.85
N SER A 125 -31.45 1.03 7.08
CA SER A 125 -32.32 0.84 8.26
C SER A 125 -33.00 2.12 8.80
N LYS A 126 -32.59 3.33 8.39
CA LYS A 126 -33.07 4.64 8.90
C LYS A 126 -33.04 4.79 10.44
N SER A 127 -32.43 3.87 11.18
CA SER A 127 -32.31 3.96 12.63
C SER A 127 -31.21 4.96 12.97
N LEU A 128 -31.63 6.07 13.57
CA LEU A 128 -30.84 7.28 13.83
C LEU A 128 -29.95 7.12 15.07
N ASP A 129 -29.09 6.10 15.11
CA ASP A 129 -28.05 6.06 16.12
C ASP A 129 -26.66 5.85 15.49
N ALA A 130 -26.08 6.99 15.09
CA ALA A 130 -24.69 7.10 14.62
C ALA A 130 -23.66 6.69 15.69
N SER A 131 -24.11 6.45 16.93
CA SER A 131 -23.31 5.89 18.02
C SER A 131 -22.85 4.44 17.77
N HIS A 132 -23.46 3.74 16.82
CA HIS A 132 -23.10 2.37 16.42
C HIS A 132 -22.09 2.28 15.27
N LEU A 133 -21.58 3.38 14.71
CA LEU A 133 -20.68 3.31 13.54
C LEU A 133 -19.25 2.79 13.85
N HIS A 134 -19.00 2.27 15.06
CA HIS A 134 -17.72 1.67 15.48
C HIS A 134 -16.48 2.44 14.96
N ILE A 135 -16.48 3.78 15.10
CA ILE A 135 -15.46 4.67 14.51
C ILE A 135 -14.03 4.26 14.92
N SER A 136 -13.85 3.73 16.12
CA SER A 136 -12.54 3.26 16.59
C SER A 136 -12.04 2.02 15.84
N GLU A 137 -12.93 1.16 15.34
CA GLU A 137 -12.58 0.00 14.52
C GLU A 137 -12.22 0.45 13.10
N TYR A 138 -12.96 1.42 12.57
CA TYR A 138 -12.59 2.08 11.31
C TYR A 138 -11.22 2.75 11.39
N GLU A 139 -10.92 3.50 12.45
CA GLU A 139 -9.62 4.17 12.61
C GLU A 139 -8.46 3.18 12.69
N LYS A 140 -8.64 2.05 13.36
CA LYS A 140 -7.65 0.96 13.38
C LYS A 140 -7.45 0.34 12.00
N MET A 141 -8.54 0.10 11.27
CA MET A 141 -8.48 -0.43 9.91
C MET A 141 -7.80 0.55 8.96
N GLU A 142 -8.10 1.85 9.09
CA GLU A 142 -7.47 2.93 8.32
C GLU A 142 -5.96 3.00 8.58
N GLU A 143 -5.54 2.89 9.85
CA GLU A 143 -4.13 2.79 10.23
C GLU A 143 -3.46 1.54 9.64
N GLU A 144 -4.11 0.39 9.74
CA GLU A 144 -3.60 -0.88 9.20
C GLU A 144 -3.41 -0.82 7.67
N ILE A 145 -4.39 -0.25 6.96
CA ILE A 145 -4.32 0.01 5.51
C ILE A 145 -3.16 0.96 5.20
N PHE A 146 -3.05 2.06 5.94
CA PHE A 146 -1.97 3.02 5.75
C PHE A 146 -0.60 2.35 5.89
N MET A 147 -0.38 1.59 6.97
CA MET A 147 0.87 0.88 7.22
C MET A 147 1.15 -0.17 6.14
N TYR A 148 0.14 -0.95 5.74
CA TYR A 148 0.26 -1.90 4.64
C TYR A 148 0.75 -1.24 3.35
N LEU A 149 0.15 -0.09 2.98
CA LEU A 149 0.52 0.64 1.76
C LEU A 149 1.95 1.19 1.83
N GLN A 150 2.40 1.69 2.99
CA GLN A 150 3.79 2.14 3.16
C GLN A 150 4.78 0.99 3.03
N HIS A 151 4.53 -0.11 3.73
CA HIS A 151 5.41 -1.28 3.67
C HIS A 151 5.42 -1.89 2.27
N TYR A 152 4.28 -1.92 1.58
CA TYR A 152 4.21 -2.43 0.22
C TYR A 152 5.02 -1.56 -0.75
N LYS A 153 4.93 -0.23 -0.64
CA LYS A 153 5.76 0.70 -1.42
C LYS A 153 7.26 0.46 -1.17
N ASN A 154 7.68 0.29 0.08
CA ASN A 154 9.08 0.03 0.41
C ASN A 154 9.57 -1.30 -0.16
N LEU A 155 8.76 -2.35 -0.11
CA LEU A 155 9.06 -3.62 -0.79
C LEU A 155 9.23 -3.42 -2.30
N LYS A 156 8.32 -2.69 -2.95
CA LYS A 156 8.42 -2.41 -4.39
C LYS A 156 9.70 -1.69 -4.75
N ILE A 157 10.08 -0.66 -3.99
CA ILE A 157 11.33 0.07 -4.22
C ILE A 157 12.52 -0.89 -4.14
N ARG A 158 12.63 -1.67 -3.06
CA ARG A 158 13.70 -2.66 -2.89
C ARG A 158 13.78 -3.65 -4.05
N ILE A 159 12.64 -4.13 -4.54
CA ILE A 159 12.58 -5.05 -5.69
C ILE A 159 13.00 -4.35 -6.97
N PHE A 160 12.50 -3.15 -7.25
CA PHE A 160 12.80 -2.41 -8.48
C PHE A 160 14.25 -1.98 -8.54
N GLU A 161 14.82 -1.48 -7.45
CA GLU A 161 16.25 -1.15 -7.37
C GLU A 161 17.11 -2.39 -7.60
N TYR A 162 16.74 -3.52 -6.97
CA TYR A 162 17.44 -4.77 -7.16
C TYR A 162 17.41 -5.25 -8.61
N ILE A 163 16.22 -5.34 -9.21
CA ILE A 163 16.05 -5.76 -10.61
C ILE A 163 16.74 -4.79 -11.56
N ASN A 164 16.65 -3.49 -11.33
CA ASN A 164 17.32 -2.48 -12.15
C ASN A 164 18.85 -2.66 -12.12
N GLY A 165 19.41 -2.99 -10.97
CA GLY A 165 20.83 -3.33 -10.84
C GLY A 165 21.27 -4.57 -11.63
N LEU A 166 20.34 -5.47 -12.01
CA LEU A 166 20.62 -6.67 -12.81
C LEU A 166 20.56 -6.43 -14.33
N ILE A 167 19.87 -5.36 -14.76
CA ILE A 167 19.65 -5.03 -16.17
C ILE A 167 20.78 -4.13 -16.71
N ASN A 168 21.60 -3.55 -15.82
CA ASN A 168 22.73 -2.68 -16.16
C ASN A 168 23.91 -3.41 -16.83
#